data_AF-A0A2N1P8Z6-F1
#
_entry.id   AF-A0A2N1P8Z6-F1
#
_cell.length_a   1.000
_cell.length_b   1.000
_cell.length_c   1.000
_cell.angle_alpha   90.00
_cell.angle_beta   90.00
_cell.angle_gamma   90.00
#
_symmetry.space_group_name_H-M   'P 1'
#
loop_
_entity.id
_entity.type
_entity.pdbx_description
1 polymer ?
#
loop_
_entity_poly.entity_id
_entity_poly.type
_entity_poly.pdbx_seq_one_letter_code
_entity_poly.pdbx_strand_id
1 'polypeptide(L)'
;MSYTNADLVRRHISFDESATGLRLDHPVVFSDQEWINLPGRNLVENSIVVKAIKDYSPVFEDVMVVNGTVTLSNEHLTSNSVTVASNSSLGKIYRENIDYSVDSTNGIIKSIDGGAIPVDGRVAVWYYHYSIYIEGSDYSIDYTAGMIRRLGGGNIQAGQTVLVDYELSMSRIDDELINEAVSEANAIVEKQVDPHRQFGADAALQAAATYFAVSLVCRMAAAGDLITAANGHQAASAWLVIAESYRSDYDSLLKSFRAQAGRLSRPVHS
;
A
#
# COMPACT_ATOMS: atom_id res chain seq x y z
N MET A 1 18.93 -21.37 -21.66
CA MET A 1 17.96 -20.25 -21.60
C MET A 1 16.96 -20.63 -20.53
N SER A 2 16.56 -19.71 -19.65
CA SER A 2 15.51 -19.98 -18.66
C SER A 2 14.14 -19.95 -19.34
N TYR A 3 13.22 -20.81 -18.90
CA TYR A 3 11.84 -20.89 -19.42
C TYR A 3 10.94 -19.84 -18.77
N THR A 4 11.19 -19.47 -17.51
CA THR A 4 10.47 -18.39 -16.80
C THR A 4 11.43 -17.34 -16.23
N ASN A 5 10.87 -16.20 -15.81
CA ASN A 5 11.58 -15.10 -15.18
C ASN A 5 10.67 -14.37 -14.18
N ALA A 6 11.26 -13.50 -13.37
CA ALA A 6 10.55 -12.76 -12.32
C ALA A 6 9.38 -11.91 -12.86
N ASP A 7 9.52 -11.32 -14.04
CA ASP A 7 8.46 -10.48 -14.62
C ASP A 7 7.22 -11.28 -14.98
N LEU A 8 7.40 -12.49 -15.52
CA LEU A 8 6.28 -13.41 -15.82
C LEU A 8 5.59 -13.83 -14.52
N VAL A 9 6.36 -14.18 -13.49
CA VAL A 9 5.84 -14.60 -12.19
C VAL A 9 5.07 -13.47 -11.49
N ARG A 10 5.58 -12.23 -11.51
CA ARG A 10 4.91 -11.06 -10.93
C ARG A 10 3.52 -10.82 -11.51
N ARG A 11 3.32 -11.00 -12.82
CA ARG A 11 1.99 -10.83 -13.46
C ARG A 11 0.92 -11.75 -12.88
N HIS A 12 1.30 -12.89 -12.30
CA HIS A 12 0.38 -13.85 -11.69
C HIS A 12 0.14 -13.62 -10.20
N ILE A 13 1.00 -12.84 -9.54
CA ILE A 13 1.00 -12.65 -8.09
C ILE A 13 0.68 -11.21 -7.70
N SER A 14 0.43 -10.32 -8.68
CA SER A 14 -0.19 -9.01 -8.44
C SER A 14 -1.64 -9.20 -7.97
N PHE A 15 -1.81 -9.63 -6.72
CA PHE A 15 -3.05 -9.51 -5.98
C PHE A 15 -3.29 -8.03 -5.75
N ASP A 16 -4.26 -7.49 -6.48
CA ASP A 16 -4.99 -6.24 -6.24
C ASP A 16 -4.15 -5.06 -5.66
N GLU A 17 -3.93 -4.04 -6.49
CA GLU A 17 -3.39 -2.73 -6.12
C GLU A 17 -4.09 -2.09 -4.88
N SER A 18 -5.28 -2.61 -4.53
CA SER A 18 -6.08 -2.35 -3.33
C SER A 18 -5.36 -2.53 -1.98
N ALA A 19 -4.28 -3.31 -1.91
CA ALA A 19 -3.51 -3.56 -0.68
C ALA A 19 -2.31 -2.62 -0.48
N THR A 20 -2.06 -1.72 -1.42
CA THR A 20 -0.94 -0.78 -1.41
C THR A 20 -1.42 0.65 -1.36
N GLY A 21 -0.59 1.53 -0.80
CA GLY A 21 -0.81 2.98 -0.88
C GLY A 21 -1.28 3.62 0.43
N LEU A 22 -1.46 4.93 0.32
CA LEU A 22 -1.73 5.83 1.43
C LEU A 22 -3.16 5.62 1.96
N ARG A 23 -3.25 5.26 3.24
CA ARG A 23 -4.48 5.26 4.03
C ARG A 23 -4.52 6.55 4.83
N LEU A 24 -5.63 7.27 4.73
CA LEU A 24 -5.86 8.52 5.46
C LEU A 24 -7.01 8.34 6.43
N ASP A 25 -6.93 9.03 7.56
CA ASP A 25 -7.97 9.21 8.56
C ASP A 25 -8.58 7.89 9.07
N HIS A 26 -7.77 6.84 9.23
CA HIS A 26 -8.26 5.57 9.77
C HIS A 26 -8.55 5.70 11.27
N PRO A 27 -9.80 5.47 11.74
CA PRO A 27 -10.13 5.68 13.13
C PRO A 27 -9.64 4.52 14.00
N VAL A 28 -8.95 4.86 15.09
CA VAL A 28 -8.46 3.91 16.09
C VAL A 28 -8.89 4.36 17.48
N VAL A 29 -9.48 3.46 18.27
CA VAL A 29 -9.85 3.73 19.66
C VAL A 29 -8.91 2.97 20.58
N PHE A 30 -8.09 3.71 21.34
CA PHE A 30 -7.19 3.09 22.31
C PHE A 30 -7.92 2.83 23.63
N SER A 31 -8.42 1.63 23.85
CA SER A 31 -9.07 1.22 25.11
C SER A 31 -8.10 1.32 26.29
N ASP A 32 -6.88 0.83 26.14
CA ASP A 32 -5.77 0.99 27.07
C ASP A 32 -4.42 0.90 26.32
N GLN A 33 -3.39 0.25 26.85
CA GLN A 33 -2.03 0.10 26.26
C GLN A 33 -1.88 -1.17 25.39
N GLU A 34 -3.00 -1.78 25.02
CA GLU A 34 -3.01 -2.98 24.18
C GLU A 34 -2.66 -2.66 22.73
N TRP A 35 -2.08 -3.64 22.05
CA TRP A 35 -1.80 -3.54 20.62
C TRP A 35 -3.08 -3.70 19.80
N ILE A 36 -3.30 -2.77 18.88
CA ILE A 36 -4.42 -2.73 17.96
C ILE A 36 -3.89 -2.97 16.55
N ASN A 37 -4.58 -3.82 15.78
CA ASN A 37 -4.23 -4.07 14.38
C ASN A 37 -4.74 -2.92 13.51
N LEU A 38 -3.85 -2.31 12.75
CA LEU A 38 -4.21 -1.48 11.60
C LEU A 38 -4.55 -2.42 10.42
N PRO A 39 -5.46 -2.01 9.51
CA PRO A 39 -5.69 -2.73 8.28
C PRO A 39 -4.41 -2.83 7.42
N GLY A 40 -3.93 -4.06 7.22
CA GLY A 40 -2.70 -4.32 6.46
C GLY A 40 -1.52 -4.67 7.35
N ARG A 41 -0.36 -4.91 6.71
CA ARG A 41 0.93 -5.23 7.36
C ARG A 41 2.05 -4.59 6.54
N ASN A 42 3.27 -4.58 7.07
CA ASN A 42 4.43 -3.95 6.43
C ASN A 42 4.14 -2.46 6.14
N LEU A 43 3.88 -1.71 7.20
CA LEU A 43 3.74 -0.27 7.12
C LEU A 43 5.09 0.33 6.71
N VAL A 44 5.09 1.35 5.85
CA VAL A 44 6.32 2.06 5.49
C VAL A 44 6.82 2.81 6.73
N GLU A 45 8.10 2.63 7.09
CA GLU A 45 8.71 3.33 8.22
C GLU A 45 8.56 4.85 8.10
N ASN A 46 8.22 5.52 9.21
CA ASN A 46 7.97 6.96 9.28
C ASN A 46 6.79 7.47 8.42
N SER A 47 5.98 6.59 7.84
CA SER A 47 4.75 7.02 7.12
C SER A 47 3.56 7.29 8.04
N ILE A 48 3.66 6.92 9.32
CA ILE A 48 2.52 6.98 10.22
C ILE A 48 2.36 8.38 10.82
N VAL A 49 1.15 8.93 10.71
CA VAL A 49 0.74 10.14 11.39
C VAL A 49 -0.48 9.83 12.26
N VAL A 50 -0.32 9.93 13.57
CA VAL A 50 -1.42 9.77 14.53
C VAL A 50 -1.90 11.15 14.96
N LYS A 51 -3.18 11.43 14.78
CA LYS A 51 -3.74 12.77 14.96
C LYS A 51 -5.15 12.76 15.55
N ALA A 52 -5.51 13.79 16.31
CA ALA A 52 -6.87 13.94 16.83
C ALA A 52 -7.26 15.41 17.03
N ILE A 53 -8.55 15.70 17.05
CA ILE A 53 -9.08 17.01 17.42
C ILE A 53 -9.13 17.08 18.94
N LYS A 54 -8.33 17.96 19.55
CA LYS A 54 -8.30 18.18 21.01
C LYS A 54 -9.30 19.23 21.47
N ASP A 55 -9.53 20.25 20.64
CA ASP A 55 -10.43 21.36 20.94
C ASP A 55 -11.37 21.57 19.74
N TYR A 56 -12.65 21.76 20.04
CA TYR A 56 -13.69 22.11 19.07
C TYR A 56 -13.93 23.62 19.02
N SER A 57 -12.99 24.42 19.50
CA SER A 57 -12.94 25.86 19.31
C SER A 57 -12.19 26.18 18.01
N PRO A 58 -12.82 26.89 17.05
CA PRO A 58 -12.14 27.23 15.80
C PRO A 58 -11.05 28.26 16.07
N VAL A 59 -9.89 28.07 15.45
CA VAL A 59 -8.84 29.09 15.42
C VAL A 59 -9.28 30.19 14.48
N PHE A 60 -9.12 31.44 14.90
CA PHE A 60 -9.40 32.63 14.10
C PHE A 60 -8.10 33.36 13.76
N GLU A 61 -7.91 33.69 12.49
CA GLU A 61 -6.79 34.51 12.03
C GLU A 61 -7.26 35.59 11.05
N ASP A 62 -6.74 36.80 11.21
CA ASP A 62 -6.88 37.89 10.24
C ASP A 62 -5.55 38.05 9.50
N VAL A 63 -5.48 37.51 8.28
CA VAL A 63 -4.24 37.32 7.54
C VAL A 63 -4.26 38.08 6.22
N MET A 64 -3.10 38.60 5.82
CA MET A 64 -2.90 39.22 4.52
C MET A 64 -2.64 38.15 3.45
N VAL A 65 -3.31 38.28 2.31
CA VAL A 65 -3.07 37.46 1.13
C VAL A 65 -1.81 38.00 0.44
N VAL A 66 -0.71 37.26 0.44
CA VAL A 66 0.54 37.67 -0.20
C VAL A 66 0.76 36.84 -1.45
N ASN A 67 0.81 37.48 -2.63
CA ASN A 67 0.93 36.79 -3.92
C ASN A 67 -0.11 35.66 -4.10
N GLY A 68 -1.36 35.94 -3.71
CA GLY A 68 -2.44 34.96 -3.79
C GLY A 68 -2.35 33.80 -2.79
N THR A 69 -1.50 33.89 -1.78
CA THR A 69 -1.31 32.83 -0.78
C THR A 69 -1.53 33.38 0.64
N VAL A 70 -2.18 32.58 1.48
CA VAL A 70 -2.31 32.79 2.92
C VAL A 70 -1.68 31.60 3.62
N THR A 71 -0.76 31.84 4.55
CA THR A 71 -0.17 30.82 5.41
C THR A 71 -0.77 30.98 6.80
N LEU A 72 -1.36 29.91 7.32
CA LEU A 72 -1.96 29.89 8.65
C LEU A 72 -0.91 29.56 9.72
N SER A 73 -1.25 29.85 10.97
CA SER A 73 -0.39 29.59 12.12
C SER A 73 -0.29 28.10 12.46
N ASN A 74 -1.22 27.27 11.99
CA ASN A 74 -1.23 25.83 12.22
C ASN A 74 -1.25 25.03 10.90
N GLU A 75 -0.56 23.91 10.94
CA GLU A 75 -0.55 22.85 9.92
C GLU A 75 -1.60 21.77 10.25
N HIS A 76 -1.73 20.75 9.39
CA HIS A 76 -2.65 19.62 9.59
C HIS A 76 -4.09 20.03 9.93
N LEU A 77 -4.66 20.89 9.08
CA LEU A 77 -6.04 21.34 9.17
C LEU A 77 -7.00 20.16 9.05
N THR A 78 -8.11 20.24 9.79
CA THR A 78 -9.21 19.28 9.64
C THR A 78 -9.84 19.45 8.27
N SER A 79 -10.07 18.34 7.56
CA SER A 79 -10.72 18.34 6.25
C SER A 79 -12.07 19.06 6.30
N ASN A 80 -12.33 19.93 5.31
CA ASN A 80 -13.56 20.73 5.20
C ASN A 80 -13.86 21.63 6.40
N SER A 81 -12.85 22.06 7.17
CA SER A 81 -13.05 22.95 8.32
C SER A 81 -12.80 24.43 8.06
N VAL A 82 -12.12 24.75 6.95
CA VAL A 82 -11.65 26.11 6.67
C VAL A 82 -12.80 26.97 6.16
N THR A 83 -12.98 28.14 6.75
CA THR A 83 -13.89 29.18 6.30
C THR A 83 -13.11 30.46 6.09
N VAL A 84 -13.15 31.01 4.88
CA VAL A 84 -12.49 32.28 4.53
C VAL A 84 -13.56 33.33 4.26
N ALA A 85 -13.46 34.49 4.88
CA ALA A 85 -14.35 35.61 4.65
C ALA A 85 -13.58 36.93 4.46
N SER A 86 -14.25 37.93 3.91
CA SER A 86 -13.65 39.25 3.66
C SER A 86 -13.30 40.01 4.96
N ASN A 87 -13.92 39.67 6.08
CA ASN A 87 -13.65 40.26 7.40
C ASN A 87 -14.22 39.37 8.53
N SER A 88 -13.89 39.72 9.77
CA SER A 88 -14.35 39.01 10.98
C SER A 88 -15.86 39.04 11.22
N SER A 89 -16.59 39.92 10.51
CA SER A 89 -18.06 40.02 10.55
C SER A 89 -18.75 39.20 9.45
N LEU A 90 -18.01 38.32 8.76
CA LEU A 90 -18.51 37.44 7.70
C LEU A 90 -19.14 38.18 6.52
N GLY A 91 -18.67 39.40 6.19
CA GLY A 91 -19.30 40.24 5.16
C GLY A 91 -19.49 39.56 3.81
N LYS A 92 -18.47 38.87 3.31
CA LYS A 92 -18.56 37.93 2.18
C LYS A 92 -17.80 36.66 2.54
N ILE A 93 -18.46 35.52 2.51
CA ILE A 93 -17.84 34.21 2.67
C ILE A 93 -17.40 33.71 1.29
N TYR A 94 -16.12 33.43 1.15
CA TYR A 94 -15.52 32.87 -0.06
C TYR A 94 -15.74 31.35 -0.09
N ARG A 95 -15.76 30.78 -1.29
CA ARG A 95 -16.04 29.35 -1.50
C ARG A 95 -14.77 28.60 -1.87
N GLU A 96 -14.52 27.50 -1.16
CA GLU A 96 -13.45 26.56 -1.51
C GLU A 96 -13.69 25.94 -2.89
N ASN A 97 -12.61 25.70 -3.63
CA ASN A 97 -12.57 25.24 -5.02
C ASN A 97 -13.24 26.18 -6.05
N ILE A 98 -13.58 27.41 -5.66
CA ILE A 98 -14.07 28.47 -6.55
C ILE A 98 -13.23 29.73 -6.39
N ASP A 99 -13.13 30.22 -5.15
CA ASP A 99 -12.38 31.42 -4.80
C ASP A 99 -10.98 31.10 -4.27
N TYR A 100 -10.83 29.94 -3.61
CA TYR A 100 -9.56 29.46 -3.05
C TYR A 100 -9.49 27.93 -3.00
N SER A 101 -8.29 27.38 -2.83
CA SER A 101 -8.03 25.98 -2.45
C SER A 101 -7.23 25.90 -1.16
N VAL A 102 -7.35 24.78 -0.45
CA VAL A 102 -6.69 24.55 0.84
C VAL A 102 -5.70 23.39 0.72
N ASP A 103 -4.46 23.64 1.12
CA ASP A 103 -3.48 22.62 1.46
C ASP A 103 -3.55 22.39 2.98
N SER A 104 -4.38 21.42 3.36
CA SER A 104 -4.63 21.11 4.76
C SER A 104 -3.39 20.57 5.48
N THR A 105 -2.44 19.96 4.77
CA THR A 105 -1.23 19.44 5.40
C THR A 105 -0.35 20.59 5.85
N ASN A 106 -0.10 21.57 4.96
CA ASN A 106 0.84 22.67 5.24
C ASN A 106 0.17 23.92 5.81
N GLY A 107 -1.15 23.93 6.01
CA GLY A 107 -1.86 25.11 6.51
C GLY A 107 -1.86 26.28 5.51
N ILE A 108 -1.89 25.98 4.20
CA ILE A 108 -1.79 26.99 3.15
C ILE A 108 -3.12 27.14 2.42
N ILE A 109 -3.57 28.37 2.22
CA ILE A 109 -4.73 28.69 1.38
C ILE A 109 -4.23 29.44 0.14
N LYS A 110 -4.61 28.98 -1.05
CA LYS A 110 -4.24 29.62 -2.33
C LYS A 110 -5.50 30.20 -2.98
N SER A 111 -5.47 31.48 -3.33
CA SER A 111 -6.51 32.07 -4.16
C SER A 111 -6.50 31.44 -5.54
N ILE A 112 -7.68 31.17 -6.08
CA ILE A 112 -7.83 30.67 -7.45
C ILE A 112 -7.93 31.85 -8.41
N ASP A 113 -7.22 31.79 -9.53
CA ASP A 113 -7.29 32.82 -10.59
C ASP A 113 -8.73 33.00 -11.08
N GLY A 114 -9.19 34.25 -11.13
CA GLY A 114 -10.58 34.59 -11.44
C GLY A 114 -11.55 34.45 -10.25
N GLY A 115 -11.08 33.97 -9.10
CA GLY A 115 -11.81 33.96 -7.84
C GLY A 115 -12.02 35.36 -7.26
N ALA A 116 -12.90 35.46 -6.27
CA ALA A 116 -13.31 36.76 -5.72
C ALA A 116 -12.44 37.27 -4.55
N ILE A 117 -11.41 36.53 -4.14
CA ILE A 117 -10.46 36.99 -3.12
C ILE A 117 -9.52 38.03 -3.77
N PRO A 118 -9.49 39.26 -3.26
CA PRO A 118 -8.60 40.29 -3.80
C PRO A 118 -7.13 39.96 -3.49
N VAL A 119 -6.26 40.17 -4.48
CA VAL A 119 -4.80 40.14 -4.30
C VAL A 119 -4.40 41.23 -3.30
N ASP A 120 -3.46 40.91 -2.41
CA ASP A 120 -2.95 41.81 -1.36
C ASP A 120 -4.02 42.32 -0.38
N GLY A 121 -5.20 41.68 -0.36
CA GLY A 121 -6.27 41.94 0.60
C GLY A 121 -6.03 41.27 1.95
N ARG A 122 -6.80 41.69 2.97
CA ARG A 122 -6.91 40.94 4.23
C ARG A 122 -8.14 40.06 4.19
N VAL A 123 -8.03 38.86 4.75
CA VAL A 123 -9.12 37.91 4.91
C VAL A 123 -9.18 37.44 6.36
N ALA A 124 -10.39 37.17 6.82
CA ALA A 124 -10.64 36.49 8.07
C ALA A 124 -10.78 34.99 7.80
N VAL A 125 -9.99 34.17 8.49
CA VAL A 125 -9.98 32.72 8.35
C VAL A 125 -10.37 32.09 9.68
N TRP A 126 -11.29 31.13 9.64
CA TRP A 126 -11.59 30.23 10.74
C TRP A 126 -11.33 28.80 10.33
N TYR A 127 -10.73 28.00 11.20
CA TYR A 127 -10.45 26.59 10.90
C TYR A 127 -10.30 25.74 12.16
N TYR A 128 -10.35 24.42 11.98
CA TYR A 128 -9.94 23.45 12.99
C TYR A 128 -8.65 22.78 12.52
N HIS A 129 -7.80 22.38 13.46
CA HIS A 129 -6.59 21.63 13.16
C HIS A 129 -6.49 20.40 14.04
N TYR A 130 -5.75 19.41 13.55
CA TYR A 130 -5.42 18.26 14.36
C TYR A 130 -4.24 18.56 15.29
N SER A 131 -4.24 17.90 16.45
CA SER A 131 -3.04 17.71 17.26
C SER A 131 -2.35 16.44 16.81
N ILE A 132 -1.09 16.54 16.41
CA ILE A 132 -0.26 15.40 16.03
C ILE A 132 0.39 14.80 17.27
N TYR A 133 0.35 13.48 17.38
CA TYR A 133 1.00 12.71 18.43
C TYR A 133 2.38 12.20 17.97
N ILE A 134 3.28 11.99 18.93
CA ILE A 134 4.68 11.68 18.67
C ILE A 134 4.94 10.19 18.95
N GLU A 135 5.50 9.47 17.97
CA GLU A 135 5.95 8.08 18.14
C GLU A 135 7.04 8.00 19.22
N GLY A 136 7.00 6.95 20.05
CA GLY A 136 7.93 6.74 21.16
C GLY A 136 7.61 7.54 22.42
N SER A 137 6.75 8.56 22.32
CA SER A 137 6.24 9.33 23.47
C SER A 137 4.76 9.04 23.75
N ASP A 138 3.93 9.15 22.71
CA ASP A 138 2.47 9.02 22.83
C ASP A 138 1.97 7.62 22.42
N TYR A 139 2.63 7.02 21.43
CA TYR A 139 2.30 5.70 20.89
C TYR A 139 3.55 4.95 20.42
N SER A 140 3.39 3.66 20.14
CA SER A 140 4.43 2.79 19.57
C SER A 140 3.82 1.96 18.45
N ILE A 141 4.60 1.71 17.39
CA ILE A 141 4.20 0.96 16.21
C ILE A 141 5.07 -0.27 16.04
N ASP A 142 4.46 -1.36 15.63
CA ASP A 142 5.12 -2.50 14.99
C ASP A 142 4.85 -2.40 13.48
N TYR A 143 5.82 -1.85 12.75
CA TYR A 143 5.71 -1.59 11.32
C TYR A 143 5.53 -2.89 10.52
N THR A 144 6.17 -3.99 10.95
CA THR A 144 6.06 -5.29 10.29
C THR A 144 4.68 -5.90 10.53
N ALA A 145 4.25 -5.96 11.79
CA ALA A 145 2.98 -6.59 12.16
C ALA A 145 1.76 -5.74 11.80
N GLY A 146 1.93 -4.45 11.50
CA GLY A 146 0.81 -3.54 11.24
C GLY A 146 0.07 -3.17 12.52
N MET A 147 0.77 -3.09 13.66
CA MET A 147 0.14 -2.88 14.96
C MET A 147 0.53 -1.54 15.58
N ILE A 148 -0.40 -0.95 16.33
CA ILE A 148 -0.18 0.29 17.06
C ILE A 148 -0.73 0.17 18.48
N ARG A 149 -0.04 0.77 19.45
CA ARG A 149 -0.54 0.91 20.83
C ARG A 149 -0.25 2.31 21.36
N ARG A 150 -1.06 2.79 22.30
CA ARG A 150 -0.69 3.97 23.09
C ARG A 150 0.39 3.62 24.10
N LEU A 151 1.20 4.61 24.49
CA LEU A 151 2.16 4.48 25.58
C LEU A 151 1.59 5.05 26.89
N GLY A 152 1.87 4.39 28.00
CA GLY A 152 1.55 4.91 29.33
C GLY A 152 2.31 6.21 29.60
N GLY A 153 1.61 7.26 30.03
CA GLY A 153 2.19 8.60 30.27
C GLY A 153 2.21 9.54 29.06
N GLY A 154 1.80 9.05 27.88
CA GLY A 154 1.61 9.88 26.69
C GLY A 154 0.34 10.75 26.74
N ASN A 155 0.18 11.59 25.72
CA ASN A 155 -0.94 12.52 25.58
C ASN A 155 -2.22 11.88 25.01
N ILE A 156 -2.17 10.60 24.62
CA ILE A 156 -3.34 9.84 24.16
C ILE A 156 -4.04 9.22 25.38
N GLN A 157 -5.29 9.62 25.60
CA GLN A 157 -6.09 9.13 26.72
C GLN A 157 -6.70 7.76 26.43
N ALA A 158 -6.91 6.96 27.48
CA ALA A 158 -7.68 5.72 27.36
C ALA A 158 -9.13 6.03 26.96
N GLY A 159 -9.66 5.27 26.00
CA GLY A 159 -10.95 5.49 25.35
C GLY A 159 -10.97 6.58 24.28
N GLN A 160 -9.85 7.27 24.02
CA GLN A 160 -9.79 8.30 22.99
C GLN A 160 -9.77 7.69 21.58
N THR A 161 -10.61 8.24 20.69
CA THR A 161 -10.51 8.00 19.25
C THR A 161 -9.47 8.93 18.63
N VAL A 162 -8.51 8.34 17.91
CA VAL A 162 -7.55 9.05 17.06
C VAL A 162 -7.76 8.66 15.60
N LEU A 163 -7.22 9.47 14.70
CA LEU A 163 -7.11 9.18 13.28
C LEU A 163 -5.66 8.81 12.97
N VAL A 164 -5.46 7.78 12.15
CA VAL A 164 -4.14 7.29 11.76
C VAL A 164 -4.04 7.34 10.24
N ASP A 165 -3.08 8.12 9.75
CA ASP A 165 -2.63 8.05 8.37
C ASP A 165 -1.43 7.09 8.30
N TYR A 166 -1.34 6.26 7.28
CA TYR A 166 -0.20 5.36 7.08
C TYR A 166 -0.10 4.89 5.64
N GLU A 167 1.10 4.52 5.21
CA GLU A 167 1.34 3.91 3.92
C GLU A 167 1.67 2.42 4.09
N LEU A 168 1.06 1.58 3.27
CA LEU A 168 1.40 0.17 3.19
C LEU A 168 2.50 -0.03 2.15
N SER A 169 3.61 -0.64 2.55
CA SER A 169 4.54 -1.19 1.58
C SER A 169 3.87 -2.39 0.92
N MET A 170 4.17 -2.66 -0.36
CA MET A 170 3.88 -3.98 -0.91
C MET A 170 4.42 -5.02 0.08
N SER A 171 3.58 -5.95 0.54
CA SER A 171 4.08 -7.12 1.24
C SER A 171 5.05 -7.77 0.27
N ARG A 172 6.34 -7.62 0.54
CA ARG A 172 7.40 -8.18 -0.29
C ARG A 172 7.22 -9.68 -0.25
N ILE A 173 6.58 -10.21 -1.28
CA ILE A 173 7.22 -11.35 -1.92
C ILE A 173 8.54 -10.77 -2.41
N ASP A 174 9.58 -11.02 -1.63
CA ASP A 174 10.90 -10.45 -1.89
C ASP A 174 11.30 -10.83 -3.31
N ASP A 175 11.96 -9.92 -4.02
CA ASP A 175 12.56 -10.22 -5.30
C ASP A 175 13.50 -11.42 -5.16
N GLU A 176 14.14 -11.58 -4.00
CA GLU A 176 14.91 -12.77 -3.65
C GLU A 176 14.05 -14.05 -3.71
N LEU A 177 12.88 -14.06 -3.06
CA LEU A 177 11.96 -15.20 -3.04
C LEU A 177 11.42 -15.51 -4.46
N ILE A 178 11.07 -14.49 -5.24
CA ILE A 178 10.66 -14.67 -6.64
C ILE A 178 11.80 -15.26 -7.46
N ASN A 179 13.01 -14.75 -7.31
CA ASN A 179 14.18 -15.22 -8.05
C ASN A 179 14.57 -16.65 -7.66
N GLU A 180 14.46 -17.02 -6.37
CA GLU A 180 14.65 -18.38 -5.90
C GLU A 180 13.63 -19.35 -6.51
N ALA A 181 12.34 -18.99 -6.45
CA ALA A 181 11.27 -19.80 -7.04
C ALA A 181 11.41 -19.95 -8.56
N VAL A 182 11.80 -18.88 -9.27
CA VAL A 182 12.12 -18.89 -10.70
C VAL A 182 13.31 -19.82 -11.00
N SER A 183 14.36 -19.74 -10.20
CA SER A 183 15.56 -20.58 -10.34
C SER A 183 15.21 -22.06 -10.15
N GLU A 184 14.49 -22.39 -9.09
CA GLU A 184 14.05 -23.75 -8.79
C GLU A 184 13.11 -24.31 -9.86
N ALA A 185 12.13 -23.52 -10.30
CA ALA A 185 11.20 -23.95 -11.34
C ALA A 185 11.89 -24.25 -12.66
N ASN A 186 12.82 -23.38 -13.09
CA ASN A 186 13.62 -23.62 -14.28
C ASN A 186 14.48 -24.87 -14.15
N ALA A 187 15.15 -25.07 -13.01
CA ALA A 187 16.00 -26.25 -12.78
C ALA A 187 15.21 -27.56 -12.84
N ILE A 188 13.98 -27.58 -12.31
CA ILE A 188 13.12 -28.76 -12.32
C ILE A 188 12.62 -29.06 -13.73
N VAL A 189 12.18 -28.06 -14.49
CA VAL A 189 11.74 -28.24 -15.89
C VAL A 189 12.91 -28.70 -16.77
N GLU A 190 14.10 -28.10 -16.62
CA GLU A 190 15.31 -28.55 -17.30
C GLU A 190 15.61 -30.03 -16.98
N LYS A 191 15.55 -30.42 -15.71
CA LYS A 191 15.91 -31.78 -15.30
C LYS A 191 14.88 -32.83 -15.75
N GLN A 192 13.60 -32.51 -15.71
CA GLN A 192 12.53 -33.50 -15.90
C GLN A 192 12.03 -33.60 -17.34
N VAL A 193 12.04 -32.48 -18.08
CA VAL A 193 11.37 -32.37 -19.38
C VAL A 193 12.36 -32.09 -20.50
N ASP A 194 13.39 -31.28 -20.24
CA ASP A 194 14.37 -30.89 -21.25
C ASP A 194 15.84 -31.08 -20.80
N PRO A 195 16.26 -32.32 -20.45
CA PRO A 195 17.60 -32.57 -19.91
C PRO A 195 18.72 -32.26 -20.90
N HIS A 196 18.39 -32.18 -22.19
CA HIS A 196 19.32 -31.85 -23.27
C HIS A 196 19.17 -30.42 -23.79
N ARG A 197 18.31 -29.60 -23.18
CA ARG A 197 18.04 -28.20 -23.54
C ARG A 197 17.68 -28.01 -25.03
N GLN A 198 16.91 -28.94 -25.57
CA GLN A 198 16.51 -29.03 -26.99
C GLN A 198 15.24 -28.23 -27.31
N PHE A 199 14.40 -27.93 -26.32
CA PHE A 199 13.09 -27.29 -26.54
C PHE A 199 13.11 -25.76 -26.37
N GLY A 200 14.16 -25.19 -25.77
CA GLY A 200 14.41 -23.75 -25.77
C GLY A 200 13.21 -22.92 -25.26
N ALA A 201 12.86 -21.83 -25.96
CA ALA A 201 11.77 -20.93 -25.60
C ALA A 201 10.37 -21.47 -26.00
N ASP A 202 10.12 -22.77 -25.80
CA ASP A 202 8.80 -23.35 -26.04
C ASP A 202 7.74 -22.70 -25.12
N ALA A 203 6.64 -22.24 -25.70
CA ALA A 203 5.63 -21.49 -24.97
C ALA A 203 4.92 -22.33 -23.90
N ALA A 204 4.77 -23.64 -24.12
CA ALA A 204 4.15 -24.53 -23.14
C ALA A 204 5.09 -24.80 -21.97
N LEU A 205 6.40 -24.97 -22.22
CA LEU A 205 7.40 -25.09 -21.15
C LEU A 205 7.59 -23.78 -20.38
N GLN A 206 7.52 -22.63 -21.05
CA GLN A 206 7.52 -21.32 -20.40
C GLN A 206 6.30 -21.14 -19.48
N ALA A 207 5.09 -21.47 -19.96
CA ALA A 207 3.88 -21.41 -19.15
C ALA A 207 3.96 -22.38 -17.96
N ALA A 208 4.39 -23.62 -18.18
CA ALA A 208 4.57 -24.61 -17.12
C ALA A 208 5.58 -24.13 -16.07
N ALA A 209 6.77 -23.69 -16.48
CA ALA A 209 7.78 -23.16 -15.56
C ALA A 209 7.26 -21.95 -14.76
N THR A 210 6.48 -21.07 -15.40
CA THR A 210 5.89 -19.90 -14.73
C THR A 210 4.85 -20.32 -13.69
N TYR A 211 3.93 -21.22 -14.03
CA TYR A 211 2.93 -21.71 -13.07
C TYR A 211 3.57 -22.44 -11.90
N PHE A 212 4.62 -23.21 -12.17
CA PHE A 212 5.33 -23.87 -11.09
C PHE A 212 6.06 -22.87 -10.19
N ALA A 213 6.74 -21.86 -10.75
CA ALA A 213 7.36 -20.80 -9.96
C ALA A 213 6.33 -20.06 -9.09
N VAL A 214 5.14 -19.72 -9.63
CA VAL A 214 4.06 -19.11 -8.85
C VAL A 214 3.61 -20.01 -7.70
N SER A 215 3.47 -21.32 -7.95
CA SER A 215 3.12 -22.27 -6.88
C SER A 215 4.17 -22.33 -5.76
N LEU A 216 5.46 -22.23 -6.10
CA LEU A 216 6.56 -22.19 -5.13
C LEU A 216 6.50 -20.90 -4.31
N VAL A 217 6.32 -19.76 -4.97
CA VAL A 217 6.16 -18.47 -4.30
C VAL A 217 5.00 -18.51 -3.29
N CYS A 218 3.83 -19.00 -3.70
CA CYS A 218 2.68 -19.11 -2.79
C CYS A 218 2.96 -20.04 -1.60
N ARG A 219 3.71 -21.13 -1.79
CA ARG A 219 4.11 -22.03 -0.68
C ARG A 219 5.09 -21.37 0.27
N MET A 220 6.07 -20.64 -0.26
CA MET A 220 7.03 -19.88 0.55
C MET A 220 6.32 -18.77 1.34
N ALA A 221 5.38 -18.05 0.72
CA ALA A 221 4.52 -17.07 1.40
C ALA A 221 3.68 -17.71 2.51
N ALA A 222 3.05 -18.86 2.24
CA ALA A 222 2.30 -19.61 3.25
C ALA A 222 3.16 -20.03 4.44
N ALA A 223 4.40 -20.48 4.17
CA ALA A 223 5.35 -20.85 5.23
C ALA A 223 5.75 -19.63 6.07
N GLY A 224 6.00 -18.48 5.44
CA GLY A 224 6.26 -17.22 6.14
C GLY A 224 5.09 -16.81 7.05
N ASP A 225 3.86 -16.91 6.54
CA ASP A 225 2.64 -16.58 7.30
C ASP A 225 2.40 -17.53 8.49
N LEU A 226 2.77 -18.81 8.38
CA LEU A 226 2.67 -19.78 9.47
C LEU A 226 3.68 -19.52 10.59
N ILE A 227 4.88 -19.03 10.25
CA ILE A 227 5.96 -18.78 11.22
C ILE A 227 5.71 -17.50 12.02
N THR A 228 5.04 -16.51 11.41
CA THR A 228 5.00 -15.13 11.93
C THR A 228 3.73 -14.77 12.73
N ALA A 229 2.65 -15.56 12.72
CA ALA A 229 1.36 -15.08 13.27
C ALA A 229 0.54 -16.09 14.12
N ALA A 230 -0.10 -15.58 15.18
CA ALA A 230 -1.09 -16.29 16.01
C ALA A 230 -2.39 -16.68 15.24
N ASN A 231 -2.67 -16.00 14.11
CA ASN A 231 -3.76 -16.30 13.16
C ASN A 231 -3.24 -16.75 11.77
N GLY A 232 -1.96 -17.17 11.67
CA GLY A 232 -1.29 -17.47 10.41
C GLY A 232 -1.94 -18.58 9.56
N HIS A 233 -2.80 -19.41 10.17
CA HIS A 233 -3.46 -20.52 9.49
C HIS A 233 -4.42 -20.10 8.38
N GLN A 234 -5.17 -19.00 8.52
CA GLN A 234 -6.13 -18.58 7.50
C GLN A 234 -5.42 -18.02 6.25
N ALA A 235 -4.47 -17.10 6.42
CA ALA A 235 -3.70 -16.55 5.31
C ALA A 235 -2.87 -17.65 4.60
N ALA A 236 -2.19 -18.50 5.37
CA ALA A 236 -1.46 -19.63 4.81
C ALA A 236 -2.38 -20.60 4.05
N SER A 237 -3.60 -20.84 4.53
CA SER A 237 -4.55 -21.71 3.81
C SER A 237 -4.96 -21.14 2.46
N ALA A 238 -5.17 -19.81 2.35
CA ALA A 238 -5.48 -19.15 1.09
C ALA A 238 -4.31 -19.26 0.10
N TRP A 239 -3.08 -19.03 0.57
CA TRP A 239 -1.88 -19.21 -0.23
C TRP A 239 -1.71 -20.65 -0.73
N LEU A 240 -1.97 -21.64 0.12
CA LEU A 240 -1.86 -23.05 -0.25
C LEU A 240 -2.90 -23.46 -1.29
N VAL A 241 -4.14 -22.94 -1.21
CA VAL A 241 -5.17 -23.20 -2.23
C VAL A 241 -4.72 -22.67 -3.60
N ILE A 242 -4.17 -21.46 -3.63
CA ILE A 242 -3.66 -20.84 -4.87
C ILE A 242 -2.46 -21.63 -5.39
N ALA A 243 -1.53 -22.00 -4.50
CA ALA A 243 -0.37 -22.82 -4.85
C ALA A 243 -0.79 -24.14 -5.50
N GLU A 244 -1.82 -24.80 -4.95
CA GLU A 244 -2.30 -26.08 -5.47
C GLU A 244 -2.98 -25.93 -6.83
N SER A 245 -3.73 -24.84 -7.04
CA SER A 245 -4.32 -24.53 -8.36
C SER A 245 -3.23 -24.39 -9.43
N TYR A 246 -2.23 -23.53 -9.19
CA TYR A 246 -1.12 -23.33 -10.13
C TYR A 246 -0.28 -24.59 -10.32
N ARG A 247 -0.13 -25.41 -9.27
CA ARG A 247 0.56 -26.69 -9.35
C ARG A 247 -0.19 -27.69 -10.25
N SER A 248 -1.50 -27.76 -10.11
CA SER A 248 -2.36 -28.59 -10.97
C SER A 248 -2.27 -28.16 -12.43
N ASP A 249 -2.30 -26.85 -12.70
CA ASP A 249 -2.17 -26.32 -14.06
C ASP A 249 -0.79 -26.63 -14.68
N TYR A 250 0.29 -26.52 -13.88
CA TYR A 250 1.62 -26.98 -14.27
C TYR A 250 1.62 -28.48 -14.65
N ASP A 251 1.08 -29.34 -13.79
CA ASP A 251 1.08 -30.79 -14.04
C ASP A 251 0.23 -31.16 -15.26
N SER A 252 -0.86 -30.43 -15.51
CA SER A 252 -1.71 -30.57 -16.71
C SER A 252 -0.95 -30.19 -17.99
N LEU A 253 -0.25 -29.05 -17.96
CA LEU A 253 0.57 -28.60 -19.09
C LEU A 253 1.68 -29.60 -19.41
N LEU A 254 2.38 -30.12 -18.40
CA LEU A 254 3.42 -31.14 -18.63
C LEU A 254 2.88 -32.45 -19.19
N LYS A 255 1.71 -32.92 -18.74
CA LYS A 255 1.08 -34.13 -19.29
C LYS A 255 0.67 -33.96 -20.76
N SER A 256 0.26 -32.76 -21.14
CA SER A 256 -0.14 -32.44 -22.51
C SER A 256 1.05 -32.14 -23.43
N PHE A 257 2.23 -31.83 -22.87
CA PHE A 257 3.44 -31.59 -23.64
C PHE A 257 3.88 -32.87 -24.37
N ARG A 258 3.85 -32.81 -25.71
CA ARG A 258 4.41 -33.85 -26.57
C ARG A 258 5.63 -33.28 -27.25
N ALA A 259 6.81 -33.75 -26.85
CA ALA A 259 8.02 -33.54 -27.63
C ALA A 259 7.72 -34.02 -29.06
N GLN A 260 7.88 -33.15 -30.06
CA GLN A 260 7.73 -33.55 -31.45
C GLN A 260 8.77 -34.64 -31.72
N ALA A 261 8.34 -35.90 -31.70
CA ALA A 261 9.15 -37.03 -32.12
C ALA A 261 9.63 -36.69 -33.53
N GLY A 262 10.95 -36.59 -33.69
CA GLY A 262 11.58 -36.16 -34.93
C GLY A 262 10.92 -36.86 -36.11
N ARG A 263 10.52 -36.07 -37.11
CA ARG A 263 10.06 -36.57 -38.40
C ARG A 263 11.02 -37.69 -38.83
N LEU A 264 10.56 -38.93 -38.80
CA LEU A 264 11.23 -40.05 -39.44
C LEU A 264 11.49 -39.63 -40.90
N SER A 265 12.76 -39.38 -41.24
CA SER A 265 13.15 -39.07 -42.60
C SER A 265 12.69 -40.22 -43.49
N ARG A 266 11.89 -39.91 -44.51
CA ARG A 266 11.50 -40.87 -45.55
C ARG A 266 12.76 -41.52 -46.13
N PRO A 267 12.77 -42.83 -46.43
CA PRO A 267 13.88 -43.45 -47.12
C PRO A 267 14.04 -42.79 -48.49
N VAL A 268 15.25 -42.35 -48.80
CA VAL A 268 15.64 -41.97 -50.16
C VAL A 268 15.77 -43.26 -50.94
N HIS A 269 14.82 -43.55 -51.83
CA HIS A 269 15.00 -44.59 -52.84
C HIS A 269 15.92 -44.04 -53.94
N SER A 270 17.06 -44.71 -54.09
CA SER A 270 17.97 -44.65 -55.24
C SER A 270 17.30 -45.08 -56.52
#